data_AF-A0A920SCF0-F1
#
_entry.id   AF-A0A920SCF0-F1
#
_cell.length_a   1.000
_cell.length_b   1.000
_cell.length_c   1.000
_cell.angle_alpha   90.00
_cell.angle_beta   90.00
_cell.angle_gamma   90.00
#
_symmetry.space_group_name_H-M   'P 1'
#
loop_
_entity.id
_entity.type
_entity.pdbx_description
1 polymer ?
#
loop_
_entity_poly.entity_id
_entity_poly.type
_entity_poly.pdbx_seq_one_letter_code
_entity_poly.pdbx_strand_id
1 'polypeptide(L)'
;MAHLSQDPGLIKAFKRGEDIHASTASLMFEVPLNQVDADQRRIAKVLNFGVIYGLSPHGISQQTGFSREEGASFIENYFSKYPGINDYLEQVKVKARAEQYVETLFGGPPLSARYK
;
A
#
# COMPACT_ATOMS: atom_id res chain seq x y z
N MET A 1 2.60 -7.90 -2.18
CA MET A 1 1.60 -7.54 -1.15
C MET A 1 0.35 -8.38 -1.18
N ALA A 2 -0.36 -8.53 -2.31
CA ALA A 2 -1.61 -9.32 -2.36
C ALA A 2 -1.54 -10.69 -1.68
N HIS A 3 -0.44 -11.42 -1.87
CA HIS A 3 -0.20 -12.70 -1.20
C HIS A 3 0.04 -12.59 0.31
N LEU A 4 0.70 -11.53 0.77
CA LEU A 4 1.03 -11.35 2.18
C LEU A 4 -0.16 -10.79 2.96
N SER A 5 -0.85 -9.79 2.39
CA SER A 5 -2.00 -9.15 3.00
C SER A 5 -3.29 -9.94 2.89
N GLN A 6 -3.33 -10.92 1.99
CA GLN A 6 -4.53 -11.67 1.61
C GLN A 6 -5.73 -10.76 1.26
N ASP A 7 -5.45 -9.53 0.82
CA ASP A 7 -6.48 -8.55 0.56
C ASP A 7 -7.33 -8.99 -0.65
N PRO A 8 -8.67 -9.15 -0.48
CA PRO A 8 -9.51 -9.73 -1.52
C PRO A 8 -9.64 -8.82 -2.73
N GLY A 9 -9.62 -7.49 -2.54
CA GLY A 9 -9.68 -6.51 -3.63
C GLY A 9 -8.42 -6.59 -4.48
N LEU A 10 -7.26 -6.57 -3.83
CA LEU A 10 -5.97 -6.63 -4.49
C LEU A 10 -5.76 -7.99 -5.18
N ILE A 11 -6.10 -9.11 -4.53
CA ILE A 11 -6.01 -10.45 -5.14
C ILE A 11 -6.89 -10.54 -6.40
N LYS A 12 -8.13 -10.04 -6.35
CA LYS A 12 -9.04 -10.07 -7.52
C LYS A 12 -8.46 -9.26 -8.68
N ALA A 13 -7.93 -8.07 -8.42
CA ALA A 13 -7.31 -7.23 -9.46
C ALA A 13 -6.13 -7.96 -10.13
N PHE A 14 -5.24 -8.57 -9.34
CA PHE A 14 -4.13 -9.39 -9.89
C PHE A 14 -4.62 -10.59 -10.68
N LYS A 15 -5.65 -11.32 -10.19
CA LYS A 15 -6.20 -12.50 -10.90
C LYS A 15 -6.85 -12.13 -12.24
N ARG A 16 -7.40 -10.92 -12.36
CA ARG A 16 -8.00 -10.41 -13.61
C ARG A 16 -6.97 -9.79 -14.55
N GLY A 17 -5.69 -9.75 -14.18
CA GLY A 17 -4.63 -9.13 -14.99
C GLY A 17 -4.79 -7.62 -15.14
N GLU A 18 -5.47 -6.96 -14.19
CA GLU A 18 -5.69 -5.52 -14.25
C GLU A 18 -4.40 -4.75 -13.97
N ASP A 19 -4.31 -3.54 -14.52
CA ASP A 19 -3.34 -2.56 -14.06
C ASP A 19 -3.71 -2.14 -12.62
N ILE A 20 -2.94 -2.63 -11.65
CA ILE A 20 -3.20 -2.40 -10.22
C ILE A 20 -3.19 -0.91 -9.86
N HIS A 21 -2.41 -0.08 -10.55
CA HIS A 21 -2.43 1.35 -10.31
C HIS A 21 -3.72 1.98 -10.83
N ALA A 22 -4.20 1.55 -12.00
CA ALA A 22 -5.48 2.00 -12.53
C ALA A 22 -6.66 1.47 -11.70
N SER A 23 -6.63 0.21 -11.23
CA SER A 23 -7.65 -0.34 -10.34
C SER A 23 -7.71 0.40 -9.00
N THR A 24 -6.55 0.68 -8.39
CA THR A 24 -6.51 1.54 -7.19
C THR A 24 -7.06 2.94 -7.49
N ALA A 25 -6.65 3.57 -8.60
CA ALA A 25 -7.17 4.89 -8.97
C ALA A 25 -8.70 4.89 -9.15
N SER A 26 -9.23 3.91 -9.86
CA SER A 26 -10.68 3.72 -10.06
C SER A 26 -11.43 3.64 -8.74
N LEU A 27 -10.91 2.87 -7.77
CA LEU A 27 -11.52 2.75 -6.44
C LEU A 27 -11.40 4.02 -5.60
N MET A 28 -10.30 4.76 -5.73
CA MET A 28 -9.99 5.94 -4.91
C MET A 28 -10.69 7.21 -5.39
N PHE A 29 -10.77 7.39 -6.71
CA PHE A 29 -11.42 8.53 -7.36
C PHE A 29 -12.88 8.23 -7.76
N GLU A 30 -13.36 7.01 -7.50
CA GLU A 30 -14.73 6.55 -7.78
C GLU A 30 -15.14 6.72 -9.26
N VAL A 31 -14.18 6.50 -10.16
CA VAL A 31 -14.40 6.53 -11.61
C VAL A 31 -14.29 5.12 -12.20
N PRO A 32 -15.00 4.79 -13.28
CA PRO A 32 -14.81 3.54 -14.01
C PRO A 32 -13.35 3.33 -14.43
N LEU A 33 -12.87 2.09 -14.45
CA LEU A 33 -11.47 1.75 -14.77
C LEU A 33 -11.01 2.32 -16.12
N ASN A 34 -11.89 2.35 -17.12
CA ASN A 34 -11.62 2.88 -18.45
C ASN A 34 -11.68 4.42 -18.55
N GLN A 35 -12.04 5.10 -17.45
CA GLN A 35 -12.05 6.55 -17.32
C GLN A 35 -10.92 7.06 -16.42
N VAL A 36 -10.06 6.17 -15.92
CA VAL A 36 -8.88 6.55 -15.15
C VAL A 36 -7.91 7.30 -16.05
N ASP A 37 -7.60 8.53 -15.68
CA ASP A 37 -6.61 9.33 -16.38
C ASP A 37 -5.17 9.04 -15.90
N ALA A 38 -4.19 9.62 -16.61
CA ALA A 38 -2.78 9.40 -16.34
C ALA A 38 -2.33 9.96 -14.97
N ASP A 39 -2.91 11.06 -14.49
CA ASP A 39 -2.55 11.67 -13.22
C ASP A 39 -3.14 10.90 -12.03
N GLN A 40 -4.40 10.48 -12.13
CA GLN A 40 -5.04 9.59 -11.17
C GLN A 40 -4.26 8.28 -11.01
N ARG A 41 -3.86 7.66 -12.14
CA ARG A 41 -3.02 6.45 -12.13
C ARG A 41 -1.66 6.72 -11.49
N ARG A 42 -1.05 7.87 -11.74
CA ARG A 42 0.24 8.28 -11.14
C ARG A 42 0.11 8.45 -9.63
N ILE A 43 -0.94 9.11 -9.15
CA ILE A 43 -1.23 9.29 -7.72
C ILE A 43 -1.45 7.94 -7.04
N ALA A 44 -2.25 7.06 -7.64
CA ALA A 44 -2.48 5.72 -7.13
C ALA A 44 -1.19 4.88 -7.09
N LYS A 45 -0.25 5.09 -8.02
CA LYS A 45 1.09 4.50 -7.97
C LYS A 45 1.89 5.00 -6.77
N VAL A 46 1.89 6.31 -6.51
CA VAL A 46 2.54 6.90 -5.33
C VAL A 46 1.98 6.29 -4.05
N LEU A 47 0.65 6.13 -3.94
CA LEU A 47 0.02 5.51 -2.78
C LEU A 47 0.38 4.02 -2.65
N ASN A 48 0.23 3.25 -3.72
CA ASN A 48 0.54 1.82 -3.72
C ASN A 48 1.95 1.54 -3.22
N PHE A 49 2.96 2.32 -3.61
CA PHE A 49 4.32 2.13 -3.10
C PHE A 49 4.55 2.84 -1.77
N GLY A 50 4.12 4.09 -1.63
CA GLY A 50 4.40 4.93 -0.48
C GLY A 50 3.80 4.38 0.80
N VAL A 51 2.51 4.03 0.79
CA VAL A 51 1.78 3.64 2.01
C VAL A 51 2.35 2.37 2.63
N ILE A 52 2.74 1.38 1.80
CA ILE A 52 3.37 0.14 2.28
C ILE A 52 4.69 0.43 3.01
N TYR A 53 5.45 1.44 2.56
CA TYR A 53 6.72 1.84 3.16
C TYR A 53 6.58 2.92 4.24
N GLY A 54 5.36 3.22 4.68
CA GLY A 54 5.13 4.18 5.77
C GLY A 54 5.28 5.65 5.34
N LEU A 55 5.05 5.95 4.07
CA LEU A 55 5.03 7.34 3.59
C LEU A 55 3.92 8.12 4.32
N SER A 56 4.32 9.22 4.96
CA SER A 56 3.41 10.05 5.75
C SER A 56 2.51 10.90 4.85
N PRO A 57 1.42 11.49 5.39
CA PRO A 57 0.61 12.47 4.66
C PRO A 57 1.43 13.61 4.05
N HIS A 58 2.47 14.07 4.76
CA HIS A 58 3.42 15.06 4.23
C HIS A 58 4.27 14.51 3.07
N GLY A 59 4.71 13.25 3.15
CA GLY A 59 5.42 12.61 2.05
C GLY A 59 4.55 12.44 0.80
N ILE A 60 3.26 12.15 0.99
CA ILE A 60 2.26 12.09 -0.09
C ILE A 60 2.07 13.46 -0.72
N SER A 61 1.86 14.52 0.07
CA SER A 61 1.64 15.88 -0.45
C SER A 61 2.77 16.34 -1.38
N GLN A 62 4.02 16.02 -1.04
CA GLN A 62 5.20 16.35 -1.86
C GLN A 62 5.24 15.65 -3.22
N GLN A 63 4.58 14.51 -3.37
CA GLN A 63 4.63 13.69 -4.59
C GLN A 63 3.35 13.77 -5.43
N THR A 64 2.22 14.13 -4.83
CA THR A 64 0.92 14.17 -5.51
C THR A 64 0.45 15.59 -5.81
N GLY A 65 0.95 16.60 -5.09
CA GLY A 65 0.42 17.98 -5.15
C GLY A 65 -0.78 18.22 -4.25
N PHE A 66 -1.18 17.22 -3.46
CA PHE A 66 -2.23 17.35 -2.45
C PHE A 66 -1.78 18.24 -1.30
N SER A 67 -2.74 18.85 -0.61
CA SER A 67 -2.54 19.34 0.75
C SER A 67 -2.23 18.17 1.71
N ARG A 68 -1.77 18.51 2.91
CA ARG A 68 -1.49 17.49 3.94
C ARG A 68 -2.77 16.77 4.36
N GLU A 69 -3.88 17.51 4.43
CA GLU A 69 -5.19 17.03 4.81
C GLU A 69 -5.73 16.06 3.76
N GLU A 70 -5.68 16.43 2.47
CA GLU A 70 -6.04 15.54 1.36
C GLU A 70 -5.16 14.29 1.34
N GLY A 71 -3.85 14.45 1.55
CA GLY A 71 -2.92 13.32 1.63
C GLY A 71 -3.28 12.34 2.75
N ALA A 72 -3.71 12.83 3.91
CA ALA A 72 -4.17 11.99 5.02
C ALA A 72 -5.47 11.24 4.65
N SER A 73 -6.46 11.95 4.11
CA SER A 73 -7.72 11.34 3.68
C SER A 73 -7.53 10.29 2.59
N PHE A 74 -6.59 10.50 1.67
CA PHE A 74 -6.25 9.51 0.64
C PHE A 74 -5.58 8.26 1.22
N ILE A 75 -4.73 8.39 2.23
CA ILE A 75 -4.14 7.23 2.93
C ILE A 75 -5.24 6.45 3.67
N GLU A 76 -6.14 7.16 4.37
CA GLU A 76 -7.25 6.52 5.09
C GLU A 76 -8.19 5.77 4.14
N ASN A 77 -8.60 6.42 3.04
CA ASN A 77 -9.45 5.79 2.03
C ASN A 77 -8.72 4.61 1.35
N TYR A 78 -7.41 4.70 1.11
CA TYR A 78 -6.61 3.58 0.60
C TYR A 78 -6.73 2.33 1.49
N PHE A 79 -6.55 2.48 2.81
CA PHE A 79 -6.68 1.37 3.74
C PHE A 79 -8.13 0.90 3.90
N SER A 80 -9.11 1.80 3.71
CA SER A 80 -10.53 1.40 3.67
C SER A 80 -10.85 0.52 2.46
N LYS A 81 -10.28 0.81 1.29
CA LYS A 81 -10.46 -0.02 0.08
C LYS A 81 -9.66 -1.32 0.12
N TYR A 82 -8.52 -1.35 0.83
CA TYR A 82 -7.66 -2.52 0.99
C TYR A 82 -7.39 -2.86 2.47
N PRO A 83 -8.42 -3.26 3.24
CA PRO A 83 -8.29 -3.47 4.68
C PRO A 83 -7.26 -4.55 5.04
N GLY A 84 -7.10 -5.58 4.20
CA GLY A 84 -6.14 -6.65 4.46
C GLY A 84 -4.69 -6.17 4.47
N ILE A 85 -4.38 -5.07 3.75
CA ILE A 85 -3.04 -4.47 3.78
C ILE A 85 -2.78 -3.86 5.16
N ASN A 86 -3.75 -3.11 5.71
CA ASN A 86 -3.59 -2.50 7.03
C ASN A 86 -3.41 -3.56 8.11
N ASP A 87 -4.27 -4.59 8.10
CA ASP A 87 -4.22 -5.69 9.07
C ASP A 87 -2.86 -6.39 9.04
N TYR A 88 -2.33 -6.68 7.84
CA TYR A 88 -1.01 -7.26 7.69
C TYR A 88 0.11 -6.37 8.24
N LEU A 89 0.08 -5.07 7.94
CA LEU A 89 1.09 -4.13 8.45
C LEU A 89 1.07 -4.04 9.98
N GLU A 90 -0.11 -4.01 10.60
CA GLU A 90 -0.24 -4.02 12.06
C GLU A 90 0.26 -5.33 12.68
N GLN A 91 -0.10 -6.48 12.10
CA GLN A 91 0.41 -7.78 12.56
C GLN A 91 1.93 -7.88 12.48
N VAL A 92 2.53 -7.39 11.38
CA VAL A 92 4.00 -7.36 11.23
C VAL A 92 4.64 -6.47 12.28
N LYS A 93 4.07 -5.29 12.58
CA LYS A 93 4.58 -4.41 13.65
C LYS A 93 4.54 -5.08 15.02
N VAL A 94 3.44 -5.78 15.34
CA VAL A 94 3.30 -6.51 16.60
C VAL A 94 4.32 -7.65 16.69
N LYS A 95 4.43 -8.49 15.64
CA LYS A 95 5.41 -9.59 15.58
C LYS A 95 6.84 -9.08 15.71
N ALA A 96 7.21 -8.02 14.97
CA ALA A 96 8.54 -7.44 15.02
C ALA A 96 8.90 -6.89 16.41
N ARG A 97 7.94 -6.27 17.13
CA ARG A 97 8.16 -5.81 18.51
C ARG A 97 8.35 -6.98 19.48
N ALA A 98 7.61 -8.08 19.31
CA ALA A 98 7.71 -9.25 20.16
C ALA A 98 9.00 -10.04 19.91
N GLU A 99 9.35 -10.23 18.64
CA GLU A 99 10.41 -11.14 18.22
C GLU A 99 11.74 -10.45 17.92
N GLN A 100 11.76 -9.12 17.76
CA GLN A 100 12.93 -8.29 17.41
C GLN A 100 13.53 -8.57 16.02
N TYR A 101 12.82 -9.30 15.15
CA TYR A 101 13.19 -9.48 13.74
C TYR A 101 11.93 -9.57 12.86
N VAL A 102 12.16 -9.54 11.53
CA VAL A 102 11.15 -9.85 10.50
C VAL A 102 11.73 -10.89 9.56
N GLU A 103 10.87 -11.68 8.94
CA GLU A 103 11.26 -12.78 8.05
C GLU A 103 10.81 -12.50 6.61
N THR A 104 11.56 -13.07 5.67
CA THR A 104 11.15 -13.14 4.27
C THR A 104 10.38 -14.45 4.01
N LEU A 105 9.68 -14.53 2.87
CA LEU A 105 8.90 -15.72 2.47
C LEU A 105 9.71 -17.03 2.47
N PHE A 106 11.04 -16.96 2.31
CA PHE A 106 11.91 -18.14 2.27
C PHE A 106 12.64 -18.41 3.60
N GLY A 107 12.16 -17.82 4.71
CA GLY A 107 12.66 -18.13 6.07
C GLY A 107 14.04 -17.56 6.40
N GLY A 108 14.52 -16.56 5.65
CA GLY A 108 15.79 -15.90 5.95
C GLY A 108 15.62 -14.83 7.04
N PRO A 109 16.36 -14.88 8.18
CA PRO A 109 16.52 -13.74 9.06
C PRO A 109 17.41 -12.67 8.39
N PRO A 110 17.30 -11.39 8.75
CA PRO A 110 18.11 -10.35 8.13
C PRO A 110 19.61 -10.51 8.51
N LEU A 111 20.47 -10.20 7.54
CA LEU A 111 21.93 -10.07 7.67
C LEU A 111 22.38 -9.07 8.76
N SER A 112 21.46 -8.33 9.39
CA SER A 112 21.73 -7.37 10.47
C SER A 112 22.01 -8.01 11.84
N ALA A 113 21.99 -9.34 11.98
CA ALA A 113 22.70 -10.01 13.07
C ALA A 113 24.25 -10.03 12.88
N ARG A 114 24.78 -9.45 11.78
CA ARG A 114 26.22 -9.38 11.47
C ARG A 114 26.92 -8.06 11.77
N TYR A 115 26.21 -7.05 12.26
CA TYR A 115 26.86 -5.82 12.73
C TYR A 115 26.44 -5.57 14.18
N LYS A 116 27.24 -6.16 15.07
CA LYS A 116 27.56 -5.52 16.36
C LYS A 116 28.46 -4.32 16.09
#